data_AF-A0A953DM41-F1
#
_entry.id   AF-A0A953DM41-F1
#
_cell.length_a   1.000
_cell.length_b   1.000
_cell.length_c   1.000
_cell.angle_alpha   90.00
_cell.angle_beta   90.00
_cell.angle_gamma   90.00
#
_symmetry.space_group_name_H-M   'P 1'
#
loop_
_entity.id
_entity.type
_entity.pdbx_description
1 polymer ?
#
loop_
_entity_poly.entity_id
_entity_poly.type
_entity_poly.pdbx_seq_one_letter_code
_entity_poly.pdbx_strand_id
1 'polypeptide(L)'
;MTEPDAGQISACTPVSEKCNGVDDDCDGEVDEGLLPQTCGVGECQRVIASCEGGAVVTCDPHEGASPEVCDGLDNDCDGTVDEDLLSNISSDRRITENPAVSDFVYAAWTGTRFGLAWQDMRDGAGQKGEIYFVPLDPTGQRLAAKDVRVTSTTTTSAWPALAWSGESFGLVYSDGSSSNTEVWLQRLTEDGAKIGGPVQVSNGNGGSEWPDVVWTGENYGVVWTDRRHSQAEELYFRLMNADGTPATGEVRVTNDPSKQQTPILKWSGTEFGLAWTDFRHGDRQIYFRRLSAKGELVGPEVRVTQTQSDAAWPDLTWNGAGWALVWQDDRDGDVEVYFARLNAIGQKLGSDVRITQAPGFSGYASIDWNGYQYGLSWQDDRSEGRPAIYYAAVNAQGIKNGSDQKISSGTGNSTFTTALWNGSTYGFAWRDDRDGNTELYFALVGCP
;
A
#
# COMPACT_ATOMS: atom_id res chain seq x y z
N MET A 1 -78.05 -48.49 -14.99
CA MET A 1 -77.37 -48.33 -13.70
C MET A 1 -76.41 -49.50 -13.56
N THR A 2 -75.17 -49.27 -13.96
CA THR A 2 -74.02 -50.14 -13.72
C THR A 2 -72.90 -49.17 -13.40
N GLU A 3 -72.47 -49.16 -12.15
CA GLU A 3 -71.40 -48.30 -11.63
C GLU A 3 -70.06 -48.67 -12.28
N PRO A 4 -69.15 -47.71 -12.52
CA PRO A 4 -67.77 -48.01 -12.83
C PRO A 4 -66.96 -48.23 -11.56
N ASP A 5 -66.12 -49.25 -11.67
CA ASP A 5 -65.13 -49.80 -10.76
C ASP A 5 -64.23 -48.74 -10.10
N ALA A 6 -64.14 -48.78 -8.76
CA ALA A 6 -63.22 -47.97 -7.98
C ALA A 6 -61.80 -48.56 -8.14
N GLY A 7 -60.97 -47.88 -8.92
CA GLY A 7 -59.57 -48.23 -9.14
C GLY A 7 -58.81 -48.42 -7.82
N GLN A 8 -58.07 -49.53 -7.74
CA GLN A 8 -57.16 -49.85 -6.66
C GLN A 8 -56.12 -48.73 -6.47
N ILE A 9 -56.20 -48.04 -5.35
CA ILE A 9 -55.13 -47.20 -4.81
C ILE A 9 -54.01 -48.12 -4.34
N SER A 10 -52.91 -48.17 -5.09
CA SER A 10 -51.67 -48.83 -4.67
C SER A 10 -51.18 -48.18 -3.38
N ALA A 11 -50.80 -48.99 -2.40
CA ALA A 11 -50.26 -48.53 -1.13
C ALA A 11 -48.86 -47.96 -1.34
N CYS A 12 -48.77 -46.64 -1.53
CA CYS A 12 -47.52 -45.91 -1.50
C CYS A 12 -47.00 -45.89 -0.06
N THR A 13 -45.74 -46.28 0.15
CA THR A 13 -45.11 -46.32 1.48
C THR A 13 -44.13 -45.15 1.55
N PRO A 14 -44.41 -44.11 2.35
CA PRO A 14 -43.59 -42.90 2.37
C PRO A 14 -42.13 -43.19 2.70
N VAL A 15 -41.21 -42.74 1.84
CA VAL A 15 -39.77 -42.72 2.10
C VAL A 15 -39.22 -41.30 1.91
N SER A 16 -37.93 -41.09 2.20
CA SER A 16 -37.31 -39.79 1.95
C SER A 16 -37.24 -39.50 0.45
N GLU A 17 -37.64 -38.29 0.07
CA GLU A 17 -37.67 -37.86 -1.32
C GLU A 17 -36.31 -37.97 -2.02
N LYS A 18 -36.34 -38.41 -3.28
CA LYS A 18 -35.16 -38.47 -4.14
C LYS A 18 -35.51 -37.91 -5.50
N CYS A 19 -34.56 -37.21 -6.10
CA CYS A 19 -34.69 -36.75 -7.48
C CYS A 19 -34.71 -37.92 -8.47
N ASN A 20 -35.90 -38.43 -8.79
CA ASN A 20 -36.09 -39.56 -9.70
C ASN A 20 -37.39 -39.48 -10.52
N GLY A 21 -38.19 -38.41 -10.37
CA GLY A 21 -39.44 -38.20 -11.09
C GLY A 21 -40.63 -38.98 -10.52
N VAL A 22 -40.53 -39.45 -9.28
CA VAL A 22 -41.57 -40.21 -8.57
C VAL A 22 -41.78 -39.55 -7.21
N ASP A 23 -43.05 -39.40 -6.83
CA ASP A 23 -43.51 -39.07 -5.48
C ASP A 23 -43.11 -40.22 -4.52
N ASP A 24 -41.95 -40.08 -3.86
CA ASP A 24 -41.37 -41.11 -2.99
C ASP A 24 -42.00 -41.07 -1.58
N ASP A 25 -42.47 -39.90 -1.14
CA ASP A 25 -43.08 -39.70 0.18
C ASP A 25 -44.62 -39.75 0.21
N CYS A 26 -45.22 -39.86 -0.98
CA CYS A 26 -46.64 -40.06 -1.24
C CYS A 26 -47.52 -38.87 -0.82
N ASP A 27 -47.00 -37.65 -0.78
CA ASP A 27 -47.73 -36.46 -0.38
C ASP A 27 -48.53 -35.79 -1.53
N GLY A 28 -48.29 -36.23 -2.76
CA GLY A 28 -48.98 -35.78 -3.97
C GLY A 28 -48.21 -34.77 -4.82
N GLU A 29 -47.03 -34.33 -4.39
CA GLU A 29 -46.06 -33.60 -5.20
C GLU A 29 -44.94 -34.56 -5.68
N VAL A 30 -44.07 -34.13 -6.60
CA VAL A 30 -42.99 -34.96 -7.14
C VAL A 30 -41.67 -34.24 -6.98
N ASP A 31 -40.66 -34.93 -6.41
CA ASP A 31 -39.30 -34.44 -6.19
C ASP A 31 -39.20 -33.15 -5.34
N GLU A 32 -40.09 -32.97 -4.36
CA GLU A 32 -40.14 -31.82 -3.45
C GLU A 32 -39.23 -31.95 -2.22
N GLY A 33 -39.12 -30.88 -1.42
CA GLY A 33 -38.34 -30.89 -0.18
C GLY A 33 -36.81 -31.09 -0.33
N LEU A 34 -36.30 -31.24 -1.56
CA LEU A 34 -34.88 -31.39 -1.86
C LEU A 34 -34.14 -30.07 -1.63
N LEU A 35 -33.11 -30.11 -0.78
CA LEU A 35 -32.30 -28.92 -0.48
C LEU A 35 -31.60 -28.43 -1.75
N PRO A 36 -31.53 -27.11 -1.99
CA PRO A 36 -30.84 -26.55 -3.14
C PRO A 36 -29.32 -26.71 -3.02
N GLN A 37 -28.63 -26.68 -4.16
CA GLN A 37 -27.17 -26.68 -4.23
C GLN A 37 -26.68 -25.24 -4.29
N THR A 38 -25.57 -24.94 -3.60
CA THR A 38 -24.84 -23.68 -3.75
C THR A 38 -23.46 -23.98 -4.33
N CYS A 39 -23.08 -23.29 -5.38
CA CYS A 39 -21.73 -23.38 -5.96
C CYS A 39 -21.27 -22.01 -6.48
N GLY A 40 -20.02 -21.95 -6.94
CA GLY A 40 -19.36 -20.73 -7.40
C GLY A 40 -18.76 -19.90 -6.26
N VAL A 41 -17.94 -18.93 -6.65
CA VAL A 41 -17.30 -17.92 -5.80
C VAL A 41 -17.53 -16.56 -6.47
N GLY A 42 -17.46 -15.47 -5.71
CA GLY A 42 -17.58 -14.12 -6.27
C GLY A 42 -18.88 -13.92 -7.05
N GLU A 43 -18.76 -13.41 -8.27
CA GLU A 43 -19.90 -13.14 -9.16
C GLU A 43 -20.57 -14.42 -9.69
N CYS A 44 -19.88 -15.58 -9.67
CA CYS A 44 -20.47 -16.85 -10.05
C CYS A 44 -21.25 -17.52 -8.91
N GLN A 45 -21.23 -16.99 -7.68
CA GLN A 45 -21.94 -17.62 -6.57
C GLN A 45 -23.45 -17.69 -6.86
N ARG A 46 -23.99 -18.91 -6.94
CA ARG A 46 -25.41 -19.13 -7.18
C ARG A 46 -25.99 -20.28 -6.38
N VAL A 47 -27.31 -20.25 -6.26
CA VAL A 47 -28.11 -21.30 -5.62
C VAL A 47 -29.08 -21.86 -6.66
N ILE A 48 -28.96 -23.15 -6.97
CA ILE A 48 -29.83 -23.85 -7.94
C ILE A 48 -30.60 -24.98 -7.28
N ALA A 49 -31.71 -25.39 -7.90
CA ALA A 49 -32.42 -26.60 -7.46
C ALA A 49 -31.52 -27.85 -7.64
N SER A 50 -31.57 -28.78 -6.69
CA SER A 50 -30.87 -30.07 -6.82
C SER A 50 -31.53 -31.00 -7.84
N CYS A 51 -32.79 -30.73 -8.19
CA CYS A 51 -33.61 -31.55 -9.07
C CYS A 51 -34.47 -30.67 -9.95
N GLU A 52 -34.52 -30.98 -11.24
CA GLU A 52 -35.43 -30.35 -12.19
C GLU A 52 -35.98 -31.42 -13.13
N GLY A 53 -37.30 -31.65 -13.08
CA GLY A 53 -37.97 -32.66 -13.91
C GLY A 53 -37.50 -34.10 -13.70
N GLY A 54 -37.24 -34.51 -12.44
CA GLY A 54 -36.78 -35.86 -12.10
C GLY A 54 -35.32 -36.15 -12.44
N ALA A 55 -34.55 -35.15 -12.85
CA ALA A 55 -33.13 -35.27 -13.14
C ALA A 55 -32.29 -34.43 -12.16
N VAL A 56 -31.26 -35.06 -11.60
CA VAL A 56 -30.30 -34.36 -10.74
C VAL A 56 -29.59 -33.30 -11.57
N VAL A 57 -29.70 -32.05 -11.12
CA VAL A 57 -28.98 -30.93 -11.73
C VAL A 57 -27.62 -30.81 -11.06
N THR A 58 -26.59 -30.55 -11.87
CA THR A 58 -25.23 -30.31 -11.39
C THR A 58 -24.95 -28.82 -11.42
N CYS A 59 -24.49 -28.26 -10.30
CA CYS A 59 -24.08 -26.87 -10.24
C CYS A 59 -22.65 -26.72 -10.78
N ASP A 60 -22.49 -26.07 -11.94
CA ASP A 60 -21.18 -25.70 -12.50
C ASP A 60 -20.65 -24.44 -11.81
N PRO A 61 -19.55 -24.46 -11.04
CA PRO A 61 -19.07 -23.28 -10.32
C PRO A 61 -18.59 -22.10 -11.21
N HIS A 62 -18.32 -22.31 -12.51
CA HIS A 62 -17.86 -21.26 -13.44
C HIS A 62 -18.92 -20.86 -14.48
N GLU A 63 -20.12 -21.41 -14.43
CA GLU A 63 -21.17 -20.97 -15.35
C GLU A 63 -21.49 -19.47 -15.14
N GLY A 64 -21.37 -18.70 -16.22
CA GLY A 64 -21.48 -17.24 -16.22
C GLY A 64 -20.15 -16.50 -16.11
N ALA A 65 -19.03 -17.20 -15.88
CA ALA A 65 -17.70 -16.60 -15.82
C ALA A 65 -17.35 -15.85 -17.11
N SER A 66 -16.70 -14.70 -16.94
CA SER A 66 -16.16 -13.87 -18.01
C SER A 66 -14.73 -13.44 -17.66
N PRO A 67 -13.89 -13.06 -18.63
CA PRO A 67 -12.56 -12.54 -18.32
C PRO A 67 -12.63 -11.35 -17.36
N GLU A 68 -11.63 -11.24 -16.49
CA GLU A 68 -11.49 -10.13 -15.54
C GLU A 68 -11.64 -8.76 -16.23
N VAL A 69 -12.47 -7.91 -15.63
CA VAL A 69 -12.59 -6.50 -15.94
C VAL A 69 -12.42 -5.73 -14.64
N CYS A 70 -11.89 -4.51 -14.73
CA CYS A 70 -11.48 -3.78 -13.54
C CYS A 70 -12.64 -3.19 -12.74
N ASP A 71 -13.35 -4.04 -12.03
CA ASP A 71 -14.52 -3.68 -11.22
C ASP A 71 -14.37 -4.10 -9.75
N GLY A 72 -13.25 -4.74 -9.39
CA GLY A 72 -13.01 -5.24 -8.04
C GLY A 72 -13.85 -6.47 -7.70
N LEU A 73 -14.37 -7.16 -8.73
CA LEU A 73 -15.09 -8.42 -8.64
C LEU A 73 -14.27 -9.55 -9.27
N ASP A 74 -14.55 -10.78 -8.85
CA ASP A 74 -13.98 -12.00 -9.42
C ASP A 74 -14.90 -12.42 -10.57
N ASN A 75 -14.60 -11.98 -11.80
CA ASN A 75 -15.45 -12.17 -12.96
C ASN A 75 -15.26 -13.56 -13.58
N ASP A 76 -14.06 -14.14 -13.47
CA ASP A 76 -13.71 -15.45 -14.02
C ASP A 76 -13.92 -16.61 -13.01
N CYS A 77 -14.17 -16.23 -11.75
CA CYS A 77 -14.59 -17.07 -10.65
C CYS A 77 -13.52 -18.06 -10.19
N ASP A 78 -12.25 -17.67 -10.30
CA ASP A 78 -11.10 -18.43 -9.84
C ASP A 78 -10.79 -18.23 -8.35
N GLY A 79 -11.48 -17.29 -7.69
CA GLY A 79 -11.34 -16.94 -6.28
C GLY A 79 -10.34 -15.84 -5.99
N THR A 80 -9.74 -15.26 -7.03
CA THR A 80 -8.98 -14.01 -6.99
C THR A 80 -9.74 -12.90 -7.70
N VAL A 81 -9.32 -11.65 -7.51
CA VAL A 81 -10.02 -10.47 -8.06
C VAL A 81 -9.01 -9.71 -8.90
N ASP A 82 -9.37 -9.41 -10.15
CA ASP A 82 -8.58 -8.65 -11.13
C ASP A 82 -7.14 -9.15 -11.36
N GLU A 83 -6.82 -10.40 -11.02
CA GLU A 83 -5.44 -10.92 -11.06
C GLU A 83 -4.86 -10.97 -12.48
N ASP A 84 -5.68 -11.30 -13.47
CA ASP A 84 -5.28 -11.30 -14.88
C ASP A 84 -4.89 -9.89 -15.39
N LEU A 85 -5.43 -8.84 -14.77
CA LEU A 85 -5.15 -7.44 -15.13
C LEU A 85 -3.83 -6.91 -14.54
N LEU A 86 -3.24 -7.62 -13.59
CA LEU A 86 -1.95 -7.25 -12.97
C LEU A 86 -0.74 -7.46 -13.89
N SER A 87 -0.95 -8.12 -15.03
CA SER A 87 0.03 -8.22 -16.11
C SER A 87 0.06 -6.98 -17.02
N ASN A 88 -0.92 -6.09 -16.88
CA ASN A 88 -1.00 -4.85 -17.66
C ASN A 88 -0.07 -3.78 -17.08
N ILE A 89 1.19 -3.84 -17.49
CA ILE A 89 2.24 -2.92 -17.06
C ILE A 89 2.43 -1.87 -18.16
N SER A 90 2.27 -0.59 -17.82
CA SER A 90 2.55 0.49 -18.75
C SER A 90 4.04 0.55 -19.08
N SER A 91 4.42 1.14 -20.22
CA SER A 91 5.83 1.52 -20.39
C SER A 91 6.21 2.55 -19.32
N ASP A 92 7.40 2.41 -18.74
CA ASP A 92 7.90 3.40 -17.80
C ASP A 92 8.26 4.71 -18.50
N ARG A 93 8.00 5.83 -17.81
CA ARG A 93 8.11 7.17 -18.37
C ARG A 93 9.03 7.99 -17.50
N ARG A 94 9.97 8.67 -18.13
CA ARG A 94 10.83 9.65 -17.46
C ARG A 94 10.00 10.87 -17.03
N ILE A 95 10.18 11.31 -15.79
CA ILE A 95 9.44 12.43 -15.18
C ILE A 95 10.31 13.69 -15.08
N THR A 96 11.57 13.56 -14.68
CA THR A 96 12.52 14.67 -14.61
C THR A 96 13.34 14.72 -15.90
N GLU A 97 13.78 15.91 -16.34
CA GLU A 97 14.60 16.05 -17.58
C GLU A 97 15.87 16.88 -17.34
N ASN A 98 16.35 16.90 -16.10
CA ASN A 98 17.40 17.80 -15.65
C ASN A 98 18.74 17.05 -15.53
N PRO A 99 19.90 17.71 -15.73
CA PRO A 99 21.20 17.04 -15.61
C PRO A 99 21.67 16.78 -14.16
N ALA A 100 20.99 17.31 -13.15
CA ALA A 100 21.34 17.06 -11.74
C ALA A 100 20.61 15.83 -11.19
N VAL A 101 21.06 15.34 -10.03
CA VAL A 101 20.47 14.17 -9.37
C VAL A 101 19.09 14.50 -8.80
N SER A 102 18.11 13.67 -9.15
CA SER A 102 16.77 13.63 -8.57
C SER A 102 16.62 12.39 -7.68
N ASP A 103 16.22 12.54 -6.42
CA ASP A 103 16.17 11.46 -5.43
C ASP A 103 15.00 11.62 -4.44
N PHE A 104 14.73 10.58 -3.65
CA PHE A 104 13.68 10.55 -2.62
C PHE A 104 12.30 10.99 -3.17
N VAL A 105 11.80 10.25 -4.16
CA VAL A 105 10.48 10.51 -4.76
C VAL A 105 9.36 9.94 -3.90
N TYR A 106 8.33 10.76 -3.69
CA TYR A 106 7.08 10.38 -3.02
C TYR A 106 5.89 10.84 -3.86
N ALA A 107 4.81 10.08 -3.80
CA ALA A 107 3.58 10.36 -4.55
C ALA A 107 2.35 10.37 -3.65
N ALA A 108 1.33 11.15 -4.02
CA ALA A 108 -0.02 10.98 -3.50
C ALA A 108 -1.06 11.21 -4.60
N TRP A 109 -2.24 10.62 -4.40
CA TRP A 109 -3.38 10.73 -5.28
C TRP A 109 -4.38 11.77 -4.77
N THR A 110 -4.91 12.60 -5.66
CA THR A 110 -5.88 13.65 -5.29
C THR A 110 -7.34 13.23 -5.41
N GLY A 111 -7.58 12.05 -5.99
CA GLY A 111 -8.89 11.68 -6.54
C GLY A 111 -8.99 11.91 -8.06
N THR A 112 -8.13 12.76 -8.64
CA THR A 112 -8.14 13.05 -10.08
C THR A 112 -6.78 13.02 -10.76
N ARG A 113 -5.69 13.15 -10.00
CA ARG A 113 -4.33 13.21 -10.54
C ARG A 113 -3.30 12.80 -9.49
N PHE A 114 -2.10 12.44 -9.92
CA PHE A 114 -0.96 12.22 -9.03
C PHE A 114 -0.23 13.54 -8.75
N GLY A 115 0.29 13.69 -7.54
CA GLY A 115 1.30 14.69 -7.22
C GLY A 115 2.60 13.99 -6.84
N LEU A 116 3.71 14.31 -7.51
CA LEU A 116 5.04 13.79 -7.18
C LEU A 116 5.89 14.88 -6.55
N ALA A 117 6.57 14.57 -5.45
CA ALA A 117 7.55 15.43 -4.80
C ALA A 117 8.90 14.71 -4.68
N TRP A 118 10.00 15.44 -4.86
CA TRP A 118 11.35 14.87 -4.80
C TRP A 118 12.40 15.90 -4.38
N GLN A 119 13.57 15.41 -3.97
CA GLN A 119 14.76 16.21 -3.77
C GLN A 119 15.56 16.29 -5.08
N ASP A 120 16.00 17.48 -5.47
CA ASP A 120 16.79 17.71 -6.67
C ASP A 120 18.00 18.61 -6.39
N MET A 121 19.13 18.30 -7.01
CA MET A 121 20.41 18.99 -6.79
C MET A 121 20.67 20.14 -7.79
N ARG A 122 19.72 20.48 -8.68
CA ARG A 122 19.95 21.41 -9.80
C ARG A 122 20.25 22.85 -9.43
N ASP A 123 19.55 23.37 -8.42
CA ASP A 123 19.60 24.80 -8.08
C ASP A 123 20.31 25.09 -6.75
N GLY A 124 20.74 24.06 -6.03
CA GLY A 124 21.42 24.24 -4.75
C GLY A 124 22.90 24.56 -4.93
N ALA A 125 23.32 25.68 -4.35
CA ALA A 125 24.72 26.09 -4.36
C ALA A 125 25.61 25.02 -3.68
N GLY A 126 26.52 24.41 -4.45
CA GLY A 126 27.43 23.38 -3.95
C GLY A 126 26.82 21.99 -3.78
N GLN A 127 25.89 21.59 -4.67
CA GLN A 127 25.15 20.31 -4.61
C GLN A 127 24.25 20.18 -3.38
N LYS A 128 23.59 21.26 -2.99
CA LYS A 128 22.54 21.21 -1.97
C LYS A 128 21.23 20.77 -2.61
N GLY A 129 20.50 19.88 -1.95
CA GLY A 129 19.19 19.46 -2.43
C GLY A 129 18.10 20.50 -2.14
N GLU A 130 17.13 20.59 -3.03
CA GLU A 130 15.93 21.40 -2.94
C GLU A 130 14.72 20.54 -3.30
N ILE A 131 13.54 20.85 -2.77
CA ILE A 131 12.31 20.10 -3.05
C ILE A 131 11.61 20.65 -4.28
N TYR A 132 11.20 19.75 -5.16
CA TYR A 132 10.41 20.03 -6.35
C TYR A 132 9.13 19.22 -6.36
N PHE A 133 8.18 19.68 -7.18
CA PHE A 133 6.88 19.07 -7.35
C PHE A 133 6.44 19.07 -8.82
N VAL A 134 5.70 18.03 -9.23
CA VAL A 134 5.00 18.00 -10.52
C VAL A 134 3.68 17.22 -10.40
N PRO A 135 2.58 17.75 -10.95
CA PRO A 135 1.35 16.97 -11.10
C PRO A 135 1.41 16.08 -12.36
N LEU A 136 0.94 14.84 -12.25
CA LEU A 136 0.74 13.92 -13.37
C LEU A 136 -0.74 13.59 -13.50
N ASP A 137 -1.23 13.41 -14.72
CA ASP A 137 -2.58 12.90 -14.97
C ASP A 137 -2.72 11.41 -14.55
N PRO A 138 -3.94 10.84 -14.57
CA PRO A 138 -4.14 9.43 -14.19
C PRO A 138 -3.30 8.42 -15.00
N THR A 139 -2.82 8.81 -16.19
CA THR A 139 -2.00 7.96 -17.07
C THR A 139 -0.50 8.12 -16.83
N GLY A 140 -0.10 8.93 -15.83
CA GLY A 140 1.29 9.21 -15.49
C GLY A 140 1.95 10.27 -16.39
N GLN A 141 1.18 11.00 -17.20
CA GLN A 141 1.73 12.07 -18.04
C GLN A 141 1.80 13.39 -17.25
N ARG A 142 2.91 14.12 -17.40
CA ARG A 142 3.09 15.44 -16.76
C ARG A 142 2.01 16.42 -17.21
N LEU A 143 1.34 17.04 -16.24
CA LEU A 143 0.37 18.11 -16.46
C LEU A 143 1.02 19.50 -16.50
N ALA A 144 2.21 19.65 -15.92
CA ALA A 144 2.98 20.89 -15.94
C ALA A 144 4.18 20.79 -16.88
N ALA A 145 4.41 21.84 -17.67
CA ALA A 145 5.57 21.93 -18.57
C ALA A 145 6.90 22.09 -17.83
N LYS A 146 6.87 22.58 -16.58
CA LYS A 146 8.04 22.82 -15.73
C LYS A 146 7.78 22.32 -14.32
N ASP A 147 8.85 21.88 -13.67
CA ASP A 147 8.80 21.51 -12.25
C ASP A 147 8.54 22.73 -11.39
N VAL A 148 7.73 22.56 -10.36
CA VAL A 148 7.53 23.59 -9.34
C VAL A 148 8.63 23.47 -8.30
N ARG A 149 9.49 24.48 -8.21
CA ARG A 149 10.47 24.58 -7.12
C ARG A 149 9.76 24.99 -5.82
N VAL A 150 9.72 24.07 -4.87
CA VAL A 150 9.04 24.25 -3.58
C VAL A 150 9.94 25.06 -2.64
N THR A 151 11.19 24.63 -2.47
CA THR A 151 12.16 25.26 -1.56
C THR A 151 13.21 26.07 -2.31
N SER A 152 13.74 27.10 -1.66
CA SER A 152 14.83 27.93 -2.19
C SER A 152 15.67 28.42 -1.01
N THR A 153 16.28 27.48 -0.29
CA THR A 153 16.98 27.77 0.97
C THR A 153 18.48 27.91 0.73
N THR A 154 19.19 28.33 1.77
CA THR A 154 20.67 28.42 1.71
C THR A 154 21.34 27.13 2.17
N THR A 155 20.53 26.15 2.58
CA THR A 155 20.87 24.87 3.19
C THR A 155 20.34 23.75 2.29
N THR A 156 20.34 22.52 2.77
CA THR A 156 19.80 21.38 2.03
C THR A 156 18.39 21.10 2.53
N SER A 157 17.43 21.07 1.62
CA SER A 157 16.13 20.48 1.83
C SER A 157 16.12 19.02 1.33
N ALA A 158 15.60 18.08 2.12
CA ALA A 158 15.66 16.64 1.84
C ALA A 158 14.44 15.89 2.38
N TRP A 159 14.29 14.64 1.93
CA TRP A 159 13.31 13.66 2.41
C TRP A 159 11.88 14.23 2.43
N PRO A 160 11.32 14.57 1.25
CA PRO A 160 9.95 15.05 1.20
C PRO A 160 8.97 13.93 1.52
N ALA A 161 7.78 14.27 2.00
CA ALA A 161 6.60 13.42 1.98
C ALA A 161 5.37 14.29 1.70
N LEU A 162 4.28 13.71 1.23
CA LEU A 162 3.15 14.46 0.69
C LEU A 162 1.83 13.74 0.95
N ALA A 163 0.83 14.49 1.42
CA ALA A 163 -0.53 14.01 1.60
C ALA A 163 -1.55 14.99 1.01
N TRP A 164 -2.60 14.47 0.39
CA TRP A 164 -3.72 15.27 -0.13
C TRP A 164 -4.82 15.44 0.92
N SER A 165 -5.24 16.68 1.17
CA SER A 165 -6.30 16.99 2.15
C SER A 165 -7.73 16.92 1.60
N GLY A 166 -7.90 16.68 0.30
CA GLY A 166 -9.16 16.95 -0.41
C GLY A 166 -9.19 18.32 -1.07
N GLU A 167 -8.34 19.27 -0.64
CA GLU A 167 -8.28 20.63 -1.18
C GLU A 167 -6.87 21.09 -1.57
N SER A 168 -5.86 20.64 -0.83
CA SER A 168 -4.46 21.02 -1.02
C SER A 168 -3.52 19.89 -0.61
N PHE A 169 -2.32 19.87 -1.18
CA PHE A 169 -1.26 19.02 -0.64
C PHE A 169 -0.66 19.66 0.60
N GLY A 170 -0.42 18.86 1.63
CA GLY A 170 0.57 19.14 2.68
C GLY A 170 1.86 18.42 2.33
N LEU A 171 2.88 19.17 1.93
CA LEU A 171 4.21 18.64 1.61
C LEU A 171 5.15 18.94 2.77
N VAL A 172 5.67 17.89 3.41
CA VAL A 172 6.65 18.01 4.49
C VAL A 172 8.05 17.70 3.98
N TYR A 173 9.07 18.30 4.58
CA TYR A 173 10.47 18.08 4.22
C TYR A 173 11.38 18.48 5.37
N SER A 174 12.58 17.93 5.41
CA SER A 174 13.64 18.39 6.32
C SER A 174 14.42 19.52 5.65
N ASP A 175 14.72 20.60 6.37
CA ASP A 175 15.60 21.66 5.88
C ASP A 175 16.56 22.13 6.97
N GLY A 176 17.82 22.31 6.59
CA GLY A 176 18.85 22.81 7.50
C GLY A 176 18.61 24.27 7.91
N SER A 177 18.92 24.63 9.14
CA SER A 177 19.10 26.02 9.58
C SER A 177 20.54 26.28 10.03
N SER A 178 20.84 27.49 10.53
CA SER A 178 22.14 27.82 11.10
C SER A 178 22.48 27.08 12.40
N SER A 179 21.50 26.42 13.05
CA SER A 179 21.68 25.71 14.33
C SER A 179 21.39 24.20 14.26
N ASN A 180 20.41 23.78 13.46
CA ASN A 180 19.94 22.39 13.36
C ASN A 180 19.03 22.20 12.13
N THR A 181 18.81 20.95 11.71
CA THR A 181 17.80 20.58 10.71
C THR A 181 16.42 20.54 11.36
N GLU A 182 15.40 21.06 10.67
CA GLU A 182 14.01 21.03 11.14
C GLU A 182 13.07 20.53 10.04
N VAL A 183 11.91 20.01 10.44
CA VAL A 183 10.83 19.64 9.54
C VAL A 183 9.94 20.85 9.29
N TRP A 184 9.61 21.05 8.02
CA TRP A 184 8.75 22.13 7.54
C TRP A 184 7.60 21.55 6.74
N LEU A 185 6.47 22.27 6.71
CA LEU A 185 5.31 21.96 5.89
C LEU A 185 5.05 23.13 4.93
N GLN A 186 5.03 22.85 3.64
CA GLN A 186 4.55 23.77 2.60
C GLN A 186 3.26 23.23 2.01
N ARG A 187 2.21 24.05 1.99
CA ARG A 187 0.97 23.70 1.30
C ARG A 187 1.05 24.03 -0.18
N LEU A 188 0.50 23.15 -1.02
CA LEU A 188 0.43 23.35 -2.48
C LEU A 188 -1.01 23.16 -2.97
N THR A 189 -1.41 23.90 -4.02
CA THR A 189 -2.61 23.58 -4.78
C THR A 189 -2.45 22.24 -5.51
N GLU A 190 -3.53 21.72 -6.07
CA GLU A 190 -3.49 20.48 -6.89
C GLU A 190 -2.49 20.56 -8.06
N ASP A 191 -2.32 21.76 -8.63
CA ASP A 191 -1.36 22.03 -9.71
C ASP A 191 0.06 22.39 -9.20
N GLY A 192 0.28 22.36 -7.88
CA GLY A 192 1.57 22.62 -7.26
C GLY A 192 1.84 24.07 -6.85
N ALA A 193 0.92 25.02 -7.05
CA ALA A 193 1.16 26.41 -6.65
C ALA A 193 1.23 26.54 -5.12
N LYS A 194 2.24 27.25 -4.61
CA LYS A 194 2.45 27.43 -3.16
C LYS A 194 1.30 28.21 -2.51
N ILE A 195 0.72 27.65 -1.45
CA ILE A 195 -0.30 28.28 -0.62
C ILE A 195 0.36 28.75 0.67
N GLY A 196 0.46 30.06 0.86
CA GLY A 196 1.16 30.64 2.01
C GLY A 196 2.67 30.35 2.01
N GLY A 197 3.33 30.68 3.13
CA GLY A 197 4.74 30.33 3.36
C GLY A 197 4.90 29.00 4.09
N PRO A 198 6.12 28.42 4.12
CA PRO A 198 6.38 27.20 4.86
C PRO A 198 6.21 27.42 6.37
N VAL A 199 5.62 26.44 7.04
CA VAL A 199 5.39 26.44 8.49
C VAL A 199 6.27 25.41 9.15
N GLN A 200 6.95 25.79 10.23
CA GLN A 200 7.81 24.88 10.98
C GLN A 200 6.98 23.83 11.73
N VAL A 201 7.29 22.56 11.52
CA VAL A 201 6.64 21.40 12.15
C VAL A 201 7.35 20.98 13.41
N SER A 202 8.69 20.96 13.42
CA SER A 202 9.51 20.59 14.58
C SER A 202 10.25 21.80 15.14
N ASN A 203 10.30 21.95 16.47
CA ASN A 203 10.97 23.09 17.12
C ASN A 203 11.88 22.70 18.29
N GLY A 204 12.46 21.49 18.23
CA GLY A 204 13.37 20.98 19.23
C GLY A 204 14.78 21.56 19.11
N ASN A 205 15.63 21.31 20.11
CA ASN A 205 17.05 21.70 20.06
C ASN A 205 17.94 20.65 19.36
N GLY A 206 17.34 19.60 18.80
CA GLY A 206 18.02 18.54 18.05
C GLY A 206 17.76 18.65 16.55
N GLY A 207 18.52 17.94 15.74
CA GLY A 207 18.22 17.81 14.31
C GLY A 207 17.02 16.91 14.09
N SER A 208 16.07 17.35 13.27
CA SER A 208 14.87 16.65 12.85
C SER A 208 14.97 16.23 11.38
N GLU A 209 14.81 14.93 11.09
CA GLU A 209 15.04 14.33 9.77
C GLU A 209 13.97 13.26 9.45
N TRP A 210 13.87 12.83 8.19
CA TRP A 210 12.99 11.74 7.73
C TRP A 210 11.51 11.89 8.12
N PRO A 211 10.84 12.97 7.67
CA PRO A 211 9.43 13.15 7.97
C PRO A 211 8.53 12.29 7.08
N ASP A 212 7.39 11.88 7.63
CA ASP A 212 6.26 11.33 6.86
C ASP A 212 4.96 12.04 7.28
N VAL A 213 3.98 12.11 6.38
CA VAL A 213 2.73 12.86 6.58
C VAL A 213 1.52 12.11 6.04
N VAL A 214 0.41 12.16 6.78
CA VAL A 214 -0.89 11.68 6.33
C VAL A 214 -2.00 12.66 6.64
N TRP A 215 -3.06 12.64 5.85
CA TRP A 215 -4.28 13.41 6.10
C TRP A 215 -5.32 12.57 6.83
N THR A 216 -5.91 13.10 7.91
CA THR A 216 -6.92 12.37 8.70
C THR A 216 -8.35 12.58 8.22
N GLY A 217 -8.58 13.52 7.30
CA GLY A 217 -9.89 14.13 7.05
C GLY A 217 -10.05 15.52 7.67
N GLU A 218 -9.23 15.86 8.66
CA GLU A 218 -9.31 17.14 9.40
C GLU A 218 -7.93 17.80 9.63
N ASN A 219 -6.89 16.98 9.87
CA ASN A 219 -5.55 17.44 10.21
C ASN A 219 -4.50 16.66 9.41
N TYR A 220 -3.34 17.28 9.22
CA TYR A 220 -2.14 16.54 8.82
C TYR A 220 -1.49 15.95 10.08
N GLY A 221 -1.31 14.63 10.13
CA GLY A 221 -0.43 13.99 11.10
C GLY A 221 0.96 13.90 10.53
N VAL A 222 1.97 14.40 11.23
CA VAL A 222 3.37 14.38 10.80
C VAL A 222 4.22 13.64 11.83
N VAL A 223 5.04 12.71 11.37
CA VAL A 223 6.05 12.00 12.18
C VAL A 223 7.45 12.31 11.66
N TRP A 224 8.48 12.28 12.51
CA TRP A 224 9.87 12.45 12.12
C TRP A 224 10.84 11.82 13.14
N THR A 225 12.12 11.70 12.74
CA THR A 225 13.23 11.37 13.63
C THR A 225 13.86 12.63 14.22
N ASP A 226 14.26 12.62 15.49
CA ASP A 226 14.75 13.80 16.20
C ASP A 226 15.88 13.44 17.19
N ARG A 227 16.93 14.27 17.25
CA ARG A 227 18.11 14.07 18.12
C ARG A 227 18.16 14.98 19.36
N ARG A 228 17.03 15.51 19.85
CA ARG A 228 17.00 16.49 20.96
C ARG A 228 17.33 15.92 22.34
N HIS A 229 17.11 14.63 22.56
CA HIS A 229 17.24 14.01 23.89
C HIS A 229 18.30 12.92 23.98
N SER A 230 18.83 12.46 22.85
CA SER A 230 19.96 11.53 22.84
C SER A 230 20.82 11.76 21.60
N GLN A 231 22.06 11.24 21.59
CA GLN A 231 22.85 11.20 20.35
C GLN A 231 22.23 10.25 19.32
N ALA A 232 21.33 9.36 19.76
CA ALA A 232 20.51 8.53 18.90
C ALA A 232 19.19 9.25 18.53
N GLU A 233 18.64 8.88 17.37
CA GLU A 233 17.37 9.41 16.88
C GLU A 233 16.19 8.78 17.61
N GLU A 234 15.22 9.60 17.97
CA GLU A 234 13.92 9.19 18.51
C GLU A 234 12.78 9.67 17.62
N LEU A 235 11.60 9.07 17.75
CA LEU A 235 10.46 9.43 16.93
C LEU A 235 9.58 10.47 17.62
N TYR A 236 9.18 11.49 16.87
CA TYR A 236 8.25 12.54 17.33
C TYR A 236 7.10 12.66 16.36
N PHE A 237 5.98 13.11 16.89
CA PHE A 237 4.74 13.31 16.16
C PHE A 237 4.10 14.64 16.52
N ARG A 238 3.41 15.26 15.57
CA ARG A 238 2.55 16.43 15.78
C ARG A 238 1.40 16.44 14.78
N LEU A 239 0.24 16.91 15.23
CA LEU A 239 -0.86 17.31 14.35
C LEU A 239 -0.70 18.75 13.88
N MET A 240 -0.94 18.97 12.59
CA MET A 240 -1.05 20.27 11.96
C MET A 240 -2.49 20.48 11.47
N ASN A 241 -3.03 21.67 11.68
CA ASN A 241 -4.35 22.06 11.18
C ASN A 241 -4.39 22.00 9.65
N ALA A 242 -5.60 22.01 9.07
CA ALA A 242 -5.81 22.07 7.62
C ALA A 242 -5.08 23.26 6.95
N ASP A 243 -4.90 24.36 7.68
CA ASP A 243 -4.19 25.54 7.20
C ASP A 243 -2.65 25.41 7.24
N GLY A 244 -2.13 24.33 7.82
CA GLY A 244 -0.71 24.04 7.99
C GLY A 244 -0.11 24.52 9.31
N THR A 245 -0.88 25.16 10.19
CA THR A 245 -0.38 25.61 11.51
C THR A 245 -0.36 24.47 12.53
N PRO A 246 0.51 24.48 13.56
CA PRO A 246 0.50 23.47 14.62
C PRO A 246 -0.85 23.39 15.33
N ALA A 247 -1.49 22.21 15.31
CA ALA A 247 -2.73 21.95 16.04
C ALA A 247 -2.46 21.47 17.48
N THR A 248 -1.31 20.83 17.69
CA THR A 248 -0.93 20.21 18.96
C THR A 248 0.53 20.48 19.32
N GLY A 249 0.89 20.20 20.57
CA GLY A 249 2.29 20.06 20.98
C GLY A 249 2.97 18.87 20.31
N GLU A 250 4.28 18.77 20.50
CA GLU A 250 5.05 17.60 20.04
C GLU A 250 4.89 16.43 21.00
N VAL A 251 4.61 15.25 20.44
CA VAL A 251 4.51 13.99 21.16
C VAL A 251 5.76 13.17 20.90
N ARG A 252 6.50 12.85 21.95
CA ARG A 252 7.62 11.91 21.90
C ARG A 252 7.08 10.49 21.83
N VAL A 253 7.27 9.82 20.70
CA VAL A 253 6.68 8.52 20.39
C VAL A 253 7.52 7.37 20.93
N THR A 254 8.84 7.47 20.82
CA THR A 254 9.80 6.50 21.37
C THR A 254 10.63 7.14 22.48
N ASN A 255 11.03 6.32 23.45
CA ASN A 255 11.89 6.73 24.56
C ASN A 255 12.85 5.59 24.90
N ASP A 256 13.77 5.33 23.98
CA ASP A 256 14.77 4.28 24.09
C ASP A 256 16.15 4.87 23.73
N PRO A 257 17.23 4.53 24.46
CA PRO A 257 18.55 5.10 24.24
C PRO A 257 19.20 4.66 22.91
N SER A 258 18.72 3.59 22.28
CA SER A 258 19.16 3.19 20.94
C SER A 258 18.56 4.08 19.86
N LYS A 259 18.94 3.83 18.60
CA LYS A 259 18.42 4.58 17.45
C LYS A 259 17.04 4.07 17.03
N GLN A 260 16.14 4.97 16.65
CA GLN A 260 14.90 4.68 15.94
C GLN A 260 14.85 5.50 14.65
N GLN A 261 14.65 4.84 13.51
CA GLN A 261 14.79 5.46 12.20
C GLN A 261 13.66 5.11 11.24
N THR A 262 13.59 5.88 10.15
CA THR A 262 12.73 5.63 8.99
C THR A 262 11.27 5.41 9.40
N PRO A 263 10.66 6.37 10.11
CA PRO A 263 9.27 6.24 10.54
C PRO A 263 8.34 6.32 9.33
N ILE A 264 7.38 5.41 9.25
CA ILE A 264 6.29 5.45 8.27
C ILE A 264 4.95 5.54 9.00
N LEU A 265 4.15 6.53 8.62
CA LEU A 265 2.87 6.85 9.22
C LEU A 265 1.72 6.52 8.25
N LYS A 266 0.66 5.91 8.78
CA LYS A 266 -0.59 5.67 8.03
C LYS A 266 -1.81 5.95 8.91
N TRP A 267 -2.91 6.35 8.27
CA TRP A 267 -4.18 6.63 8.93
C TRP A 267 -5.19 5.51 8.66
N SER A 268 -5.80 4.95 9.71
CA SER A 268 -6.81 3.89 9.57
C SER A 268 -8.24 4.39 9.30
N GLY A 269 -8.43 5.71 9.27
CA GLY A 269 -9.75 6.33 9.39
C GLY A 269 -10.10 6.71 10.83
N THR A 270 -9.42 6.17 11.84
CA THR A 270 -9.70 6.44 13.27
C THR A 270 -8.46 6.60 14.16
N GLU A 271 -7.34 5.99 13.79
CA GLU A 271 -6.08 6.01 14.52
C GLU A 271 -4.90 6.08 13.55
N PHE A 272 -3.76 6.56 14.04
CA PHE A 272 -2.49 6.46 13.33
C PHE A 272 -1.80 5.14 13.63
N GLY A 273 -1.26 4.50 12.60
CA GLY A 273 -0.30 3.42 12.70
C GLY A 273 1.08 3.94 12.32
N LEU A 274 2.10 3.59 13.11
CA LEU A 274 3.48 3.97 12.90
C LEU A 274 4.35 2.73 12.90
N ALA A 275 5.19 2.56 11.87
CA ALA A 275 6.22 1.54 11.81
C ALA A 275 7.62 2.18 11.70
N TRP A 276 8.65 1.53 12.25
CA TRP A 276 10.03 2.05 12.18
C TRP A 276 11.09 0.95 12.31
N THR A 277 12.33 1.30 11.94
CA THR A 277 13.52 0.47 12.17
C THR A 277 14.10 0.79 13.55
N ASP A 278 14.22 -0.22 14.41
CA ASP A 278 14.64 -0.08 15.80
C ASP A 278 15.96 -0.82 16.09
N PHE A 279 16.85 -0.19 16.87
CA PHE A 279 18.20 -0.69 17.16
C PHE A 279 18.38 -1.14 18.63
N ARG A 280 17.31 -1.29 19.41
CA ARG A 280 17.40 -1.54 20.86
C ARG A 280 17.86 -2.95 21.26
N HIS A 281 17.98 -3.88 20.30
CA HIS A 281 18.26 -5.29 20.58
C HIS A 281 19.45 -5.88 19.81
N GLY A 282 20.42 -5.04 19.42
CA GLY A 282 21.59 -5.47 18.66
C GLY A 282 21.33 -5.40 17.17
N ASP A 283 20.62 -6.40 16.63
CA ASP A 283 20.15 -6.41 15.25
C ASP A 283 19.00 -5.41 15.08
N ARG A 284 18.89 -4.83 13.87
CA ARG A 284 17.78 -3.95 13.49
C ARG A 284 16.49 -4.74 13.42
N GLN A 285 15.41 -4.21 13.98
CA GLN A 285 14.11 -4.88 14.02
C GLN A 285 12.98 -3.92 13.67
N ILE A 286 11.88 -4.44 13.12
CA ILE A 286 10.69 -3.64 12.82
C ILE A 286 9.82 -3.55 14.06
N TYR A 287 9.42 -2.34 14.39
CA TYR A 287 8.48 -2.04 15.45
C TYR A 287 7.26 -1.32 14.90
N PHE A 288 6.16 -1.46 15.64
CA PHE A 288 4.88 -0.84 15.34
C PHE A 288 4.27 -0.23 16.60
N ARG A 289 3.59 0.91 16.45
CA ARG A 289 2.79 1.54 17.51
C ARG A 289 1.61 2.28 16.92
N ARG A 290 0.58 2.49 17.75
CA ARG A 290 -0.60 3.29 17.41
C ARG A 290 -0.64 4.61 18.17
N LEU A 291 -1.20 5.63 17.53
CA LEU A 291 -1.58 6.88 18.16
C LEU A 291 -3.07 7.15 17.91
N SER A 292 -3.75 7.75 18.88
CA SER A 292 -5.15 8.14 18.74
C SER A 292 -5.30 9.25 17.70
N ALA A 293 -6.53 9.57 17.28
CA ALA A 293 -6.81 10.74 16.44
C ALA A 293 -6.23 12.06 16.97
N LYS A 294 -5.94 12.15 18.27
CA LYS A 294 -5.34 13.33 18.93
C LYS A 294 -3.81 13.25 19.08
N GLY A 295 -3.18 12.20 18.57
CA GLY A 295 -1.74 11.96 18.70
C GLY A 295 -1.31 11.34 20.03
N GLU A 296 -2.23 10.81 20.84
CA GLU A 296 -1.88 10.17 22.12
C GLU A 296 -1.47 8.72 21.90
N LEU A 297 -0.48 8.21 22.64
CA LEU A 297 -0.02 6.82 22.49
C LEU A 297 -1.12 5.82 22.89
N VAL A 298 -1.42 4.86 22.01
CA VAL A 298 -2.45 3.83 22.24
C VAL A 298 -1.83 2.45 22.32
N GLY A 299 -2.06 1.78 23.45
CA GLY A 299 -1.56 0.41 23.67
C GLY A 299 -0.02 0.32 23.79
N PRO A 300 0.50 -0.92 23.87
CA PRO A 300 1.94 -1.16 23.92
C PRO A 300 2.60 -1.01 22.55
N GLU A 301 3.91 -0.81 22.54
CA GLU A 301 4.73 -1.03 21.35
C GLU A 301 4.74 -2.51 20.98
N VAL A 302 4.69 -2.81 19.69
CA VAL A 302 4.73 -4.16 19.16
C VAL A 302 6.02 -4.35 18.40
N ARG A 303 6.84 -5.31 18.85
CA ARG A 303 8.00 -5.79 18.11
C ARG A 303 7.53 -6.75 17.02
N VAL A 304 7.51 -6.28 15.76
CA VAL A 304 6.97 -7.02 14.61
C VAL A 304 7.93 -8.13 14.20
N THR A 305 9.23 -7.85 14.11
CA THR A 305 10.26 -8.86 13.81
C THR A 305 10.99 -9.30 15.07
N GLN A 306 11.28 -10.60 15.17
CA GLN A 306 11.99 -11.21 16.31
C GLN A 306 13.04 -12.20 15.79
N THR A 307 13.88 -11.72 14.89
CA THR A 307 14.94 -12.50 14.26
C THR A 307 16.30 -12.18 14.88
N GLN A 308 17.29 -13.04 14.60
CA GLN A 308 18.72 -12.79 14.89
C GLN A 308 19.40 -12.24 13.62
N SER A 309 18.71 -11.33 12.93
CA SER A 309 19.04 -10.81 11.61
C SER A 309 18.55 -9.37 11.52
N ASP A 310 19.10 -8.58 10.61
CA ASP A 310 18.70 -7.20 10.39
C ASP A 310 17.41 -7.14 9.57
N ALA A 311 16.36 -6.60 10.19
CA ALA A 311 15.12 -6.18 9.54
C ALA A 311 15.01 -4.64 9.57
N ALA A 312 14.84 -4.01 8.41
CA ALA A 312 14.88 -2.55 8.30
C ALA A 312 13.98 -2.02 7.17
N TRP A 313 13.86 -0.69 7.09
CA TRP A 313 13.14 0.03 6.03
C TRP A 313 11.71 -0.48 5.82
N PRO A 314 10.86 -0.41 6.86
CA PRO A 314 9.48 -0.82 6.71
C PRO A 314 8.71 0.17 5.84
N ASP A 315 7.68 -0.32 5.15
CA ASP A 315 6.53 0.46 4.69
C ASP A 315 5.25 -0.16 5.25
N LEU A 316 4.18 0.62 5.32
CA LEU A 316 2.95 0.31 6.06
C LEU A 316 1.73 0.70 5.22
N THR A 317 0.66 -0.10 5.28
CA THR A 317 -0.66 0.33 4.79
C THR A 317 -1.79 -0.17 5.69
N TRP A 318 -2.96 0.45 5.58
CA TRP A 318 -4.19 0.04 6.25
C TRP A 318 -5.15 -0.57 5.24
N ASN A 319 -5.60 -1.80 5.47
CA ASN A 319 -6.43 -2.53 4.51
C ASN A 319 -7.95 -2.43 4.77
N GLY A 320 -8.38 -1.54 5.66
CA GLY A 320 -9.77 -1.44 6.11
C GLY A 320 -10.11 -2.24 7.37
N ALA A 321 -9.31 -3.26 7.73
CA ALA A 321 -9.54 -4.13 8.91
C ALA A 321 -8.31 -4.28 9.82
N GLY A 322 -7.11 -4.10 9.28
CA GLY A 322 -5.83 -4.29 9.94
C GLY A 322 -4.70 -3.58 9.19
N TRP A 323 -3.51 -3.72 9.76
CA TRP A 323 -2.29 -3.14 9.22
C TRP A 323 -1.52 -4.20 8.42
N ALA A 324 -0.82 -3.77 7.38
CA ALA A 324 0.11 -4.62 6.64
C ALA A 324 1.45 -3.91 6.52
N LEU A 325 2.53 -4.67 6.76
CA LEU A 325 3.89 -4.17 6.70
C LEU A 325 4.68 -4.96 5.67
N VAL A 326 5.54 -4.25 4.95
CA VAL A 326 6.60 -4.84 4.14
C VAL A 326 7.95 -4.29 4.63
N TRP A 327 9.01 -5.10 4.63
CA TRP A 327 10.35 -4.66 5.03
C TRP A 327 11.43 -5.49 4.32
N GLN A 328 12.69 -5.06 4.42
CA GLN A 328 13.84 -5.85 3.99
C GLN A 328 14.48 -6.59 5.17
N ASP A 329 14.93 -7.83 4.96
CA ASP A 329 15.44 -8.71 6.01
C ASP A 329 16.55 -9.63 5.49
N ASP A 330 17.66 -9.77 6.22
CA ASP A 330 18.78 -10.64 5.84
C ASP A 330 18.79 -12.03 6.49
N ARG A 331 17.66 -12.46 7.07
CA ARG A 331 17.55 -13.75 7.81
C ARG A 331 17.92 -15.00 7.03
N ASP A 332 17.92 -14.96 5.71
CA ASP A 332 18.19 -16.12 4.85
C ASP A 332 19.55 -16.06 4.12
N GLY A 333 20.42 -15.13 4.50
CA GLY A 333 21.79 -15.01 3.98
C GLY A 333 22.00 -13.89 2.97
N ASP A 334 20.96 -13.49 2.25
CA ASP A 334 20.87 -12.26 1.48
C ASP A 334 19.66 -11.41 1.92
N VAL A 335 19.67 -10.12 1.57
CA VAL A 335 18.61 -9.16 1.95
C VAL A 335 17.42 -9.40 1.04
N GLU A 336 16.28 -9.74 1.65
CA GLU A 336 15.07 -10.15 0.95
C GLU A 336 13.84 -9.40 1.48
N VAL A 337 12.78 -9.35 0.68
CA VAL A 337 11.54 -8.67 1.05
C VAL A 337 10.63 -9.59 1.83
N TYR A 338 10.12 -9.08 2.94
CA TYR A 338 9.23 -9.79 3.86
C TYR A 338 7.97 -8.99 4.14
N PHE A 339 6.91 -9.71 4.49
CA PHE A 339 5.59 -9.18 4.71
C PHE A 339 4.94 -9.76 5.98
N ALA A 340 4.16 -8.95 6.68
CA ALA A 340 3.30 -9.40 7.77
C ALA A 340 2.04 -8.55 7.89
N ARG A 341 1.01 -9.16 8.47
CA ARG A 341 -0.24 -8.48 8.82
C ARG A 341 -0.35 -8.32 10.32
N LEU A 342 -0.96 -7.22 10.75
CA LEU A 342 -1.39 -6.99 12.12
C LEU A 342 -2.91 -6.76 12.12
N ASN A 343 -3.61 -7.18 13.17
CA ASN A 343 -5.01 -6.79 13.35
C ASN A 343 -5.14 -5.30 13.68
N ALA A 344 -6.36 -4.78 13.75
CA ALA A 344 -6.63 -3.36 14.06
C ALA A 344 -5.87 -2.82 15.28
N ILE A 345 -5.68 -3.64 16.32
CA ILE A 345 -4.99 -3.22 17.56
C ILE A 345 -3.46 -3.41 17.53
N GLY A 346 -2.91 -3.87 16.41
CA GLY A 346 -1.47 -4.04 16.17
C GLY A 346 -0.91 -5.43 16.50
N GLN A 347 -1.74 -6.43 16.81
CA GLN A 347 -1.26 -7.79 17.07
C GLN A 347 -0.97 -8.52 15.77
N LYS A 348 0.19 -9.17 15.69
CA LYS A 348 0.63 -9.91 14.51
C LYS A 348 -0.30 -11.08 14.18
N LEU A 349 -0.64 -11.20 12.91
CA LEU A 349 -1.50 -12.24 12.34
C LEU A 349 -0.63 -13.23 11.54
N GLY A 350 -0.51 -14.44 12.04
CA GLY A 350 0.28 -15.50 11.39
C GLY A 350 1.79 -15.26 11.46
N SER A 351 2.53 -16.02 10.65
CA SER A 351 3.98 -15.89 10.49
C SER A 351 4.34 -14.84 9.44
N ASP A 352 5.60 -14.43 9.43
CA ASP A 352 6.14 -13.63 8.32
C ASP A 352 6.02 -14.40 7.00
N VAL A 353 5.73 -13.69 5.93
CA VAL A 353 5.71 -14.22 4.57
C VAL A 353 6.90 -13.65 3.82
N ARG A 354 7.74 -14.54 3.29
CA ARG A 354 8.86 -14.15 2.43
C ARG A 354 8.32 -13.87 1.02
N ILE A 355 8.53 -12.65 0.52
CA ILE A 355 8.02 -12.19 -0.77
C ILE A 355 9.00 -12.48 -1.91
N THR A 356 10.30 -12.30 -1.69
CA THR A 356 11.34 -12.56 -2.70
C THR A 356 12.13 -13.81 -2.36
N GLN A 357 12.65 -14.49 -3.39
CA GLN A 357 13.63 -15.57 -3.27
C GLN A 357 14.72 -15.42 -4.33
N ALA A 358 15.02 -14.17 -4.69
CA ALA A 358 15.90 -13.85 -5.79
C ALA A 358 17.36 -13.86 -5.32
N PRO A 359 18.33 -14.26 -6.17
CA PRO A 359 19.72 -14.11 -5.81
C PRO A 359 20.10 -12.63 -5.74
N GLY A 360 20.64 -12.20 -4.60
CA GLY A 360 21.20 -10.86 -4.43
C GLY A 360 20.37 -9.99 -3.49
N PHE A 361 20.42 -8.68 -3.68
CA PHE A 361 19.69 -7.74 -2.84
C PHE A 361 18.27 -7.52 -3.37
N SER A 362 17.26 -7.78 -2.54
CA SER A 362 15.88 -7.33 -2.71
C SER A 362 15.47 -6.46 -1.52
N GLY A 363 15.15 -5.18 -1.74
CA GLY A 363 14.85 -4.28 -0.63
C GLY A 363 14.22 -2.95 -1.03
N TYR A 364 14.16 -2.03 -0.06
CA TYR A 364 13.44 -0.75 -0.18
C TYR A 364 12.02 -0.93 -0.75
N ALA A 365 11.30 -1.89 -0.17
CA ALA A 365 9.97 -2.24 -0.64
C ALA A 365 8.95 -1.17 -0.24
N SER A 366 7.95 -0.97 -1.09
CA SER A 366 6.79 -0.13 -0.80
C SER A 366 5.50 -0.90 -1.02
N ILE A 367 4.44 -0.51 -0.32
CA ILE A 367 3.15 -1.22 -0.30
C ILE A 367 1.98 -0.24 -0.34
N ASP A 368 0.94 -0.59 -1.09
CA ASP A 368 -0.38 0.01 -0.92
C ASP A 368 -1.52 -0.99 -1.10
N TRP A 369 -2.73 -0.61 -0.66
CA TRP A 369 -3.94 -1.44 -0.68
C TRP A 369 -4.96 -0.90 -1.68
N ASN A 370 -5.42 -1.74 -2.60
CA ASN A 370 -6.42 -1.32 -3.60
C ASN A 370 -7.88 -1.53 -3.19
N GLY A 371 -8.14 -2.16 -2.03
CA GLY A 371 -9.48 -2.55 -1.60
C GLY A 371 -9.64 -4.04 -1.36
N TYR A 372 -8.82 -4.88 -1.99
CA TYR A 372 -8.91 -6.34 -1.91
C TYR A 372 -7.56 -7.09 -1.96
N GLN A 373 -6.50 -6.47 -2.49
CA GLN A 373 -5.13 -6.97 -2.44
C GLN A 373 -4.11 -5.85 -2.20
N TYR A 374 -2.91 -6.25 -1.81
CA TYR A 374 -1.76 -5.36 -1.64
C TYR A 374 -0.92 -5.35 -2.91
N GLY A 375 -0.57 -4.17 -3.41
CA GLY A 375 0.43 -3.98 -4.45
C GLY A 375 1.78 -3.67 -3.82
N LEU A 376 2.77 -4.52 -4.04
CA LEU A 376 4.12 -4.35 -3.49
C LEU A 376 5.10 -4.06 -4.63
N SER A 377 6.00 -3.10 -4.43
CA SER A 377 7.17 -2.92 -5.29
C SER A 377 8.46 -2.97 -4.48
N TRP A 378 9.57 -3.34 -5.13
CA TRP A 378 10.91 -3.35 -4.52
C TRP A 378 12.00 -3.19 -5.58
N GLN A 379 13.22 -2.86 -5.16
CA GLN A 379 14.40 -2.96 -6.02
C GLN A 379 15.04 -4.35 -5.87
N ASP A 380 15.52 -4.92 -6.96
CA ASP A 380 16.08 -6.28 -7.02
C ASP A 380 17.28 -6.36 -7.97
N ASP A 381 18.39 -6.93 -7.50
CA ASP A 381 19.68 -7.02 -8.23
C ASP A 381 19.77 -8.21 -9.21
N ARG A 382 18.75 -9.06 -9.30
CA ARG A 382 18.78 -10.26 -10.16
C ARG A 382 18.90 -9.96 -11.66
N SER A 383 18.63 -8.72 -12.07
CA SER A 383 18.62 -8.30 -13.47
C SER A 383 20.03 -7.97 -14.00
N GLU A 384 20.79 -8.99 -14.40
CA GLU A 384 22.13 -8.83 -15.02
C GLU A 384 23.14 -8.08 -14.11
N GLY A 385 22.97 -8.16 -12.79
CA GLY A 385 23.82 -7.48 -11.81
C GLY A 385 23.56 -5.98 -11.70
N ARG A 386 22.38 -5.51 -12.13
CA ARG A 386 21.90 -4.14 -11.95
C ARG A 386 20.55 -4.18 -11.22
N PRO A 387 20.33 -3.30 -10.22
CA PRO A 387 19.04 -3.17 -9.58
C PRO A 387 17.98 -2.74 -10.59
N ALA A 388 16.83 -3.40 -10.54
CA ALA A 388 15.63 -3.05 -11.26
C ALA A 388 14.43 -3.01 -10.32
N ILE A 389 13.35 -2.32 -10.71
CA ILE A 389 12.12 -2.32 -9.92
C ILE A 389 11.22 -3.46 -10.35
N TYR A 390 10.73 -4.20 -9.37
CA TYR A 390 9.79 -5.30 -9.52
C TYR A 390 8.52 -5.03 -8.74
N TYR A 391 7.46 -5.73 -9.14
CA TYR A 391 6.13 -5.67 -8.58
C TYR A 391 5.58 -7.08 -8.33
N ALA A 392 4.78 -7.23 -7.27
CA ALA A 392 3.86 -8.36 -7.11
C ALA A 392 2.64 -7.95 -6.30
N ALA A 393 1.53 -8.63 -6.57
CA ALA A 393 0.37 -8.56 -5.70
C ALA A 393 0.45 -9.61 -4.58
N VAL A 394 -0.10 -9.24 -3.43
CA VAL A 394 -0.29 -10.12 -2.28
C VAL A 394 -1.75 -10.02 -1.87
N ASN A 395 -2.46 -11.13 -1.76
CA ASN A 395 -3.87 -11.09 -1.39
C ASN A 395 -4.09 -10.65 0.07
N ALA A 396 -5.35 -10.43 0.47
CA ALA A 396 -5.72 -10.02 1.83
C ALA A 396 -5.19 -10.95 2.95
N GLN A 397 -4.94 -12.22 2.62
CA GLN A 397 -4.39 -13.24 3.52
C GLN A 397 -2.86 -13.25 3.60
N GLY A 398 -2.19 -12.40 2.83
CA GLY A 398 -0.73 -12.31 2.81
C GLY A 398 -0.06 -13.33 1.89
N ILE A 399 -0.81 -13.96 0.98
CA ILE A 399 -0.26 -14.92 0.02
C ILE A 399 0.10 -14.15 -1.26
N LYS A 400 1.34 -14.30 -1.74
CA LYS A 400 1.80 -13.70 -2.99
C LYS A 400 1.10 -14.35 -4.18
N ASN A 401 0.52 -13.52 -5.05
CA ASN A 401 -0.18 -13.96 -6.25
C ASN A 401 0.83 -14.08 -7.40
N GLY A 402 0.89 -15.27 -8.02
CA GLY A 402 1.71 -15.52 -9.20
C GLY A 402 3.21 -15.23 -9.04
N SER A 403 3.85 -14.95 -10.17
CA SER A 403 5.24 -14.50 -10.22
C SER A 403 5.32 -12.97 -10.17
N ASP A 404 6.38 -12.48 -9.55
CA ASP A 404 6.74 -11.06 -9.64
C ASP A 404 7.11 -10.62 -11.06
N GLN A 405 6.87 -9.35 -11.37
CA GLN A 405 7.05 -8.76 -12.70
C GLN A 405 8.02 -7.59 -12.65
N LYS A 406 8.89 -7.46 -13.66
CA LYS A 406 9.81 -6.31 -13.79
C LYS A 406 9.03 -5.13 -14.33
N ILE A 407 9.01 -4.00 -13.62
CA ILE A 407 8.30 -2.78 -14.07
C ILE A 407 9.25 -1.72 -14.63
N SER A 408 10.52 -1.72 -14.23
CA SER A 408 11.50 -0.81 -14.84
C SER A 408 12.06 -1.38 -16.16
N SER A 409 12.31 -0.50 -17.11
CA SER A 409 12.94 -0.84 -18.40
C SER A 409 14.37 -0.28 -18.52
N GLY A 410 15.00 -0.45 -19.67
CA GLY A 410 16.34 0.09 -19.92
C GLY A 410 17.48 -0.65 -19.22
N THR A 411 18.66 -0.02 -19.24
CA THR A 411 19.93 -0.61 -18.76
C THR A 411 20.50 0.12 -17.55
N GLY A 412 19.81 1.12 -17.00
CA GLY A 412 20.22 1.82 -15.78
C GLY A 412 19.97 1.01 -14.50
N ASN A 413 20.47 1.53 -13.40
CA ASN A 413 20.16 1.09 -12.04
C ASN A 413 18.85 1.75 -11.60
N SER A 414 17.77 0.99 -11.52
CA SER A 414 16.49 1.46 -10.98
C SER A 414 16.41 1.12 -9.49
N THR A 415 16.29 2.13 -8.63
CA THR A 415 16.35 1.98 -7.17
C THR A 415 15.32 2.85 -6.46
N PHE A 416 15.02 2.57 -5.19
CA PHE A 416 14.08 3.32 -4.33
C PHE A 416 12.70 3.57 -4.97
N THR A 417 11.74 2.71 -4.67
CA THR A 417 10.38 2.78 -5.22
C THR A 417 9.37 3.26 -4.19
N THR A 418 8.34 3.96 -4.64
CA THR A 418 7.11 4.25 -3.89
C THR A 418 5.92 3.68 -4.65
N ALA A 419 4.99 3.06 -3.92
CA ALA A 419 3.75 2.49 -4.43
C ALA A 419 2.55 3.32 -3.95
N LEU A 420 1.52 3.43 -4.78
CA LEU A 420 0.28 4.15 -4.47
C LEU A 420 -0.86 3.62 -5.34
N TRP A 421 -2.02 3.37 -4.74
CA TRP A 421 -3.26 3.08 -5.45
C TRP A 421 -4.02 4.38 -5.77
N ASN A 422 -4.48 4.52 -7.03
CA ASN A 422 -5.24 5.71 -7.46
C ASN A 422 -6.76 5.47 -7.59
N GLY A 423 -7.25 4.27 -7.24
CA GLY A 423 -8.63 3.86 -7.47
C GLY A 423 -8.85 2.95 -8.68
N SER A 424 -7.85 2.78 -9.56
CA SER A 424 -7.92 1.92 -10.76
C SER A 424 -6.59 1.23 -11.11
N THR A 425 -5.47 1.91 -10.92
CA THR A 425 -4.10 1.39 -11.08
C THR A 425 -3.25 1.61 -9.85
N TYR A 426 -2.26 0.74 -9.67
CA TYR A 426 -1.10 1.06 -8.88
C TYR A 426 -0.16 1.95 -9.68
N GLY A 427 0.23 3.08 -9.12
CA GLY A 427 1.31 3.92 -9.61
C GLY A 427 2.59 3.66 -8.84
N PHE A 428 3.69 3.54 -9.58
CA PHE A 428 5.02 3.35 -9.03
C PHE A 428 5.95 4.44 -9.53
N ALA A 429 6.64 5.11 -8.61
CA ALA A 429 7.73 6.02 -8.94
C ALA A 429 9.06 5.48 -8.40
N TRP A 430 10.16 5.73 -9.11
CA TRP A 430 11.51 5.35 -8.66
C TRP A 430 12.58 6.26 -9.26
N ARG A 431 13.82 6.10 -8.80
CA ARG A 431 14.99 6.77 -9.39
C ARG A 431 15.77 5.82 -10.30
N ASP A 432 16.30 6.33 -11.39
CA ASP A 432 16.97 5.54 -12.42
C ASP A 432 18.10 6.33 -13.07
N ASP A 433 19.23 5.69 -13.37
CA ASP A 433 20.42 6.33 -13.96
C ASP A 433 20.65 6.02 -15.45
N ARG A 434 19.68 5.41 -16.15
CA ARG A 434 19.83 4.98 -17.56
C ARG A 434 20.20 6.08 -18.54
N ASP A 435 19.89 7.34 -18.20
CA ASP A 435 20.12 8.51 -19.05
C ASP A 435 21.41 9.27 -18.72
N GLY A 436 22.30 8.68 -17.92
CA GLY A 436 23.62 9.23 -17.58
C GLY A 436 23.63 10.09 -16.31
N ASN A 437 22.47 10.37 -15.74
CA ASN A 437 22.29 10.94 -14.41
C ASN A 437 21.04 10.33 -13.75
N THR A 438 20.94 10.43 -12.41
CA THR A 438 19.80 9.87 -11.67
C THR A 438 18.56 10.75 -11.84
N GLU A 439 17.55 10.18 -12.46
CA GLU A 439 16.28 10.80 -12.84
C GLU A 439 15.10 9.99 -12.33
N LEU A 440 13.92 10.60 -12.27
CA LEU A 440 12.72 9.91 -11.82
C LEU A 440 11.95 9.27 -12.98
N TYR A 441 11.45 8.07 -12.75
CA TYR A 441 10.59 7.35 -13.67
C TYR A 441 9.30 6.94 -12.97
N PHE A 442 8.26 6.73 -13.79
CA PHE A 442 6.94 6.35 -13.33
C PHE A 442 6.33 5.30 -14.25
N ALA A 443 5.65 4.32 -13.68
CA ALA A 443 4.84 3.34 -14.40
C ALA A 443 3.56 3.02 -13.64
N LEU A 444 2.59 2.48 -14.37
CA LEU A 444 1.33 1.99 -13.84
C LEU A 444 1.26 0.47 -14.01
N VAL A 445 0.65 -0.19 -13.04
CA VAL A 445 0.27 -1.61 -13.13
C VAL A 445 -1.20 -1.75 -12.78
N GLY A 446 -1.92 -2.54 -13.57
CA GLY A 446 -3.36 -2.74 -13.42
C GLY A 446 -4.14 -2.02 -14.53
N CYS A 447 -5.32 -1.52 -14.20
CA CYS A 447 -6.32 -1.08 -15.18
C CYS A 447 -6.26 0.44 -15.47
N PRO A 448 -5.72 0.87 -16.62
CA PRO A 448 -5.58 2.29 -16.97
C PRO A 448 -6.89 3.02 -17.28
#